data_AF-A0A832QWS5-F1
#
_entry.id   AF-A0A832QWS5-F1
#
_cell.length_a   1.000
_cell.length_b   1.000
_cell.length_c   1.000
_cell.angle_alpha   90.00
_cell.angle_beta   90.00
_cell.angle_gamma   90.00
#
_symmetry.space_group_name_H-M   'P 1'
#
loop_
_entity.id
_entity.type
_entity.pdbx_description
1 polymer ?
#
loop_
_entity_poly.entity_id
_entity_poly.type
_entity_poly.pdbx_seq_one_letter_code
_entity_poly.pdbx_strand_id
1 'polypeptide(L)'
;MLKTVLLILTLTGDGGTRVTLTDSDSPADCEASREVVSQILTEAGSPPLLARCGDSALRLTPFVHGTPPEAEVHRYRVELPAAGGFTVHPLAPGETCTPAPEAEPAVHCARSGQSVLADG
;
A
#
# COMPACT_ATOMS: atom_id res chain seq x y z
N MET A 1 7.74 4.84 -16.21
CA MET A 1 7.39 6.27 -15.94
C MET A 1 6.69 6.33 -14.59
N LEU A 2 6.90 7.39 -13.82
CA LEU A 2 6.16 7.57 -12.56
C LEU A 2 4.69 7.86 -12.83
N LYS A 3 3.81 7.36 -11.96
CA LYS A 3 2.39 7.70 -11.93
C LYS A 3 1.96 8.06 -10.51
N THR A 4 0.97 8.95 -10.41
CA THR A 4 0.30 9.23 -9.16
C THR A 4 -0.50 8.01 -8.72
N VAL A 5 -0.30 7.62 -7.47
CA VAL A 5 -0.90 6.45 -6.84
C VAL A 5 -1.34 6.78 -5.42
N LEU A 6 -2.45 6.18 -5.01
CA LEU A 6 -2.92 6.14 -3.63
C LEU A 6 -2.35 4.89 -2.96
N LEU A 7 -1.51 5.09 -1.95
CA LEU A 7 -1.06 4.06 -1.02
C LEU A 7 -2.00 3.99 0.18
N ILE A 8 -2.48 2.80 0.49
CA ILE A 8 -3.20 2.51 1.73
C ILE A 8 -2.51 1.36 2.46
N LEU A 9 -2.23 1.56 3.73
CA LEU A 9 -1.83 0.52 4.67
C LEU A 9 -2.96 0.24 5.65
N THR A 10 -3.36 -1.02 5.81
CA THR A 10 -4.34 -1.44 6.83
C THR A 10 -3.80 -2.58 7.67
N LEU A 11 -4.39 -2.81 8.85
CA LEU A 11 -4.13 -4.00 9.64
C LEU A 11 -4.95 -5.18 9.10
N THR A 12 -4.31 -6.33 8.95
CA THR A 12 -4.99 -7.59 8.70
C THR A 12 -5.47 -8.21 10.01
N GLY A 13 -6.44 -9.12 9.95
CA GLY A 13 -7.02 -9.76 11.15
C GLY A 13 -6.02 -10.59 11.98
N ASP A 14 -4.89 -10.97 11.38
CA ASP A 14 -3.75 -11.64 12.05
C ASP A 14 -2.69 -10.64 12.57
N GLY A 15 -2.98 -9.34 12.56
CA GLY A 15 -2.08 -8.28 13.04
C GLY A 15 -0.97 -7.87 12.05
N GLY A 16 -0.94 -8.46 10.86
CA GLY A 16 -0.04 -8.05 9.78
C GLY A 16 -0.43 -6.70 9.15
N THR A 17 0.43 -6.18 8.29
CA THR A 17 0.11 -5.01 7.45
C THR A 17 -0.29 -5.46 6.05
N ARG A 18 -1.39 -4.93 5.54
CA ARG A 18 -1.81 -5.02 4.14
C ARG A 18 -1.43 -3.75 3.42
N VAL A 19 -0.94 -3.88 2.18
CA VAL A 19 -0.70 -2.77 1.27
C VAL A 19 -1.63 -2.86 0.08
N THR A 20 -2.27 -1.73 -0.23
CA THR A 20 -3.02 -1.53 -1.47
C THR A 20 -2.44 -0.33 -2.20
N LEU A 21 -2.19 -0.50 -3.50
CA LEU A 21 -1.87 0.60 -4.42
C LEU A 21 -2.99 0.75 -5.44
N THR A 22 -3.52 1.97 -5.55
CA THR A 22 -4.52 2.32 -6.55
C THR A 22 -3.97 3.43 -7.43
N ASP A 23 -3.94 3.21 -8.74
CA ASP A 23 -3.56 4.25 -9.69
C ASP A 23 -4.56 5.40 -9.66
N SER A 24 -4.06 6.61 -9.90
CA SER A 24 -4.89 7.79 -10.03
C SER A 24 -4.51 8.57 -11.30
N ASP A 25 -5.51 9.20 -11.91
CA ASP A 25 -5.33 9.99 -13.12
C ASP A 25 -4.64 11.33 -12.85
N SER A 26 -4.77 11.86 -11.62
CA SER A 26 -4.12 13.09 -11.19
C SER A 26 -3.87 13.15 -9.67
N PRO A 27 -3.00 14.04 -9.20
CA PRO A 27 -2.83 14.31 -7.76
C PRO A 27 -4.13 14.70 -7.05
N ALA A 28 -5.00 15.46 -7.71
CA ALA A 28 -6.26 15.90 -7.12
C ALA A 28 -7.25 14.74 -6.95
N ASP A 29 -7.35 13.87 -7.96
CA ASP A 29 -8.19 12.67 -7.90
C ASP A 29 -7.70 11.68 -6.85
N CYS A 30 -6.38 11.60 -6.68
CA CYS A 30 -5.77 10.77 -5.65
C CYS A 30 -6.16 11.27 -4.25
N GLU A 31 -6.04 12.57 -3.99
CA GLU A 31 -6.38 13.14 -2.69
C GLU A 31 -7.88 13.03 -2.37
N ALA A 32 -8.74 13.25 -3.36
CA ALA A 32 -10.18 13.01 -3.22
C ALA A 32 -10.47 11.54 -2.88
N SER A 33 -9.82 10.61 -3.59
CA SER A 33 -9.95 9.18 -3.31
C SER A 33 -9.41 8.80 -1.92
N ARG A 34 -8.29 9.41 -1.50
CA ARG A 34 -7.70 9.20 -0.18
C ARG A 34 -8.69 9.55 0.93
N GLU A 35 -9.33 10.70 0.83
CA GLU A 35 -10.32 11.17 1.81
C GLU A 35 -11.52 10.22 1.88
N VAL A 36 -12.15 9.95 0.74
CA VAL A 36 -13.34 9.09 0.64
C VAL A 36 -13.05 7.68 1.16
N VAL A 37 -11.96 7.05 0.70
CA VAL A 37 -11.64 5.67 1.09
C VAL A 37 -11.24 5.61 2.57
N SER A 38 -10.50 6.58 3.09
CA SER A 38 -10.14 6.61 4.51
C SER A 38 -11.39 6.74 5.40
N GLN A 39 -12.36 7.56 4.99
CA GLN A 39 -13.63 7.68 5.69
C GLN A 39 -14.40 6.35 5.68
N ILE A 40 -14.57 5.73 4.50
CA ILE A 40 -15.28 4.43 4.37
C ILE A 40 -14.64 3.36 5.26
N LEU A 41 -13.31 3.25 5.22
CA LEU A 41 -12.57 2.28 6.04
C LEU A 41 -12.75 2.53 7.54
N THR A 42 -12.77 3.79 7.96
CA THR A 42 -12.99 4.19 9.35
C THR A 42 -14.41 3.87 9.81
N GLU A 43 -15.42 4.20 9.00
CA GLU A 43 -16.84 3.89 9.29
C GLU A 43 -17.09 2.38 9.33
N ALA A 44 -16.36 1.60 8.54
CA ALA A 44 -16.38 0.13 8.57
C ALA A 44 -15.60 -0.48 9.76
N GLY A 45 -15.07 0.33 10.67
CA GLY A 45 -14.31 -0.13 11.84
C GLY A 45 -12.91 -0.66 11.52
N SER A 46 -12.39 -0.36 10.33
CA SER A 46 -11.07 -0.79 9.85
C SER A 46 -10.22 0.41 9.39
N PRO A 47 -9.98 1.42 10.26
CA PRO A 47 -9.27 2.63 9.87
C PRO A 47 -7.88 2.30 9.30
N PRO A 48 -7.42 3.03 8.26
CA PRO A 48 -6.11 2.80 7.70
C PRO A 48 -5.02 3.16 8.71
N LEU A 49 -3.94 2.37 8.73
CA LEU A 49 -2.68 2.73 9.39
C LEU A 49 -2.07 3.97 8.71
N LEU A 50 -2.22 4.04 7.39
CA LEU A 50 -1.78 5.15 6.56
C LEU A 50 -2.62 5.20 5.29
N ALA A 51 -2.99 6.39 4.85
CA ALA A 51 -3.39 6.65 3.47
C ALA A 51 -2.57 7.83 2.94
N ARG A 52 -1.89 7.69 1.80
CA ARG A 52 -0.98 8.70 1.26
C ARG A 52 -0.98 8.68 -0.28
N CYS A 53 -1.09 9.85 -0.89
CA CYS A 53 -0.85 10.02 -2.31
C CYS A 53 0.64 10.29 -2.58
N GLY A 54 1.13 9.79 -3.70
CA GLY A 54 2.51 9.99 -4.12
C GLY A 54 2.75 9.45 -5.52
N ASP A 55 3.95 9.65 -6.02
CA ASP A 55 4.35 9.10 -7.32
C ASP A 55 5.08 7.76 -7.12
N SER A 56 4.75 6.77 -7.95
CA SER A 56 5.38 5.46 -7.94
C SER A 56 5.67 4.98 -9.36
N ALA A 57 6.81 4.32 -9.53
CA ALA A 57 7.09 3.53 -10.73
C ALA A 57 6.45 2.13 -10.65
N LEU A 58 6.16 1.64 -9.44
CA LEU A 58 5.59 0.32 -9.23
C LEU A 58 4.10 0.34 -9.60
N ARG A 59 3.71 -0.61 -10.45
CA ARG A 59 2.32 -0.84 -10.84
C ARG A 59 1.91 -2.21 -10.38
N LEU A 60 0.76 -2.29 -9.71
CA LEU A 60 0.19 -3.55 -9.26
C LEU A 60 -1.08 -3.86 -10.04
N THR A 61 -1.49 -5.13 -10.05
CA THR A 61 -2.79 -5.53 -10.59
C THR A 61 -3.91 -4.77 -9.88
N PRO A 62 -5.05 -4.48 -10.54
CA PRO A 62 -6.17 -3.80 -9.90
C PRO A 62 -6.60 -4.44 -8.57
N PHE A 63 -7.02 -3.62 -7.62
CA PHE A 63 -7.56 -4.10 -6.35
C PHE A 63 -8.87 -4.87 -6.58
N VAL A 64 -9.02 -6.01 -5.91
CA VAL A 64 -10.22 -6.85 -5.95
C VAL A 64 -10.85 -6.92 -4.56
N HIS A 65 -12.08 -6.38 -4.44
CA HIS A 65 -12.86 -6.46 -3.20
C HIS A 65 -13.13 -7.92 -2.81
N GLY A 66 -13.09 -8.20 -1.50
CA GLY A 66 -13.35 -9.53 -0.98
C GLY A 66 -12.21 -10.53 -1.16
N THR A 67 -11.03 -10.09 -1.59
CA THR A 67 -9.82 -10.94 -1.60
C THR A 67 -9.58 -11.47 -0.18
N PRO A 68 -9.59 -12.80 0.02
CA PRO A 68 -9.46 -13.38 1.34
C PRO A 68 -7.99 -13.29 1.81
N PRO A 69 -7.71 -13.29 3.12
CA PRO A 69 -6.36 -13.11 3.66
C PRO A 69 -5.32 -14.12 3.11
N GLU A 70 -5.71 -15.36 2.85
CA GLU A 70 -4.84 -16.40 2.30
C GLU A 70 -4.39 -16.12 0.85
N ALA A 71 -5.12 -15.27 0.12
CA ALA A 71 -4.75 -14.85 -1.23
C ALA A 71 -3.75 -13.69 -1.24
N GLU A 72 -3.41 -13.12 -0.07
CA GLU A 72 -2.43 -12.03 0.07
C GLU A 72 -1.00 -12.55 0.13
N VAL A 73 -0.61 -13.23 -0.94
CA VAL A 73 0.67 -13.95 -1.02
C VAL A 73 1.83 -13.04 -1.45
N HIS A 74 1.56 -11.88 -2.05
CA HIS A 74 2.60 -10.97 -2.53
C HIS A 74 3.13 -10.12 -1.38
N ARG A 75 4.46 -10.07 -1.24
CA ARG A 75 5.14 -9.39 -0.13
C ARG A 75 5.81 -8.12 -0.61
N TYR A 76 5.71 -7.08 0.20
CA TYR A 76 6.25 -5.76 -0.10
C TYR A 76 6.92 -5.14 1.13
N ARG A 77 8.02 -4.42 0.89
CA ARG A 77 8.60 -3.49 1.85
C ARG A 77 8.11 -2.09 1.50
N VAL A 78 7.42 -1.45 2.42
CA VAL A 78 6.94 -0.08 2.28
C VAL A 78 7.79 0.83 3.16
N GLU A 79 8.37 1.86 2.57
CA GLU A 79 9.17 2.86 3.25
C GLU A 79 8.46 4.20 3.24
N LEU A 80 8.41 4.84 4.40
CA LEU A 80 7.71 6.10 4.61
C LEU A 80 8.67 7.12 5.22
N PRO A 81 9.29 7.98 4.40
CA PRO A 81 10.09 9.08 4.92
C PRO A 81 9.22 10.09 5.68
N ALA A 82 9.76 10.68 6.75
CA ALA A 82 9.10 11.77 7.49
C ALA A 82 8.90 13.03 6.61
N ALA A 83 9.76 13.24 5.62
CA ALA A 83 9.66 14.34 4.66
C ALA A 83 8.46 14.22 3.70
N GLY A 84 7.76 13.07 3.70
CA GLY A 84 6.64 12.79 2.81
C GLY A 84 6.96 11.77 1.72
N GLY A 85 6.00 11.49 0.85
CA GLY A 85 6.09 10.45 -0.17
C GLY A 85 6.13 9.03 0.41
N PHE A 86 6.45 8.06 -0.43
CA PHE A 86 6.64 6.67 -0.05
C PHE A 86 7.40 5.90 -1.13
N THR A 87 7.97 4.77 -0.76
CA THR A 87 8.49 3.79 -1.70
C THR A 87 7.92 2.42 -1.39
N VAL A 88 7.51 1.67 -2.43
CA VAL A 88 7.06 0.29 -2.31
C VAL A 88 7.99 -0.61 -3.11
N HIS A 89 8.59 -1.59 -2.46
CA HIS A 89 9.47 -2.56 -3.09
C HIS A 89 8.88 -3.96 -2.99
N PRO A 90 8.68 -4.69 -4.11
CA PRO A 90 8.34 -6.10 -4.06
C PRO A 90 9.50 -6.89 -3.45
N LEU A 91 9.18 -7.83 -2.56
CA LEU A 91 10.16 -8.71 -1.95
C LEU A 91 10.23 -10.03 -2.71
N ALA A 92 11.43 -10.48 -3.03
CA ALA A 92 11.65 -11.76 -3.67
C ALA A 92 11.30 -12.94 -2.72
N PRO A 93 11.03 -14.15 -3.25
CA PRO A 93 10.89 -15.33 -2.42
C PRO A 93 12.11 -15.53 -1.50
N GLY A 94 11.86 -15.70 -0.21
CA GLY A 94 12.92 -15.87 0.81
C GLY A 94 13.59 -14.56 1.26
N GLU A 95 13.31 -13.43 0.61
CA GLU A 95 13.79 -12.13 1.07
C GLU A 95 13.12 -11.77 2.41
N THR A 96 13.93 -11.34 3.36
CA THR A 96 13.46 -10.95 4.68
C THR A 96 13.07 -9.47 4.69
N CYS A 97 12.12 -9.14 5.54
CA CYS A 97 11.77 -7.75 5.84
C CYS A 97 11.55 -7.66 7.34
N THR A 98 12.22 -6.69 7.96
CA THR A 98 12.08 -6.41 9.39
C THR A 98 11.28 -5.12 9.54
N PRO A 99 10.10 -5.17 10.18
CA PRO A 99 9.31 -3.96 10.40
C PRO A 99 10.04 -3.03 11.36
N ALA A 100 10.09 -1.74 11.02
CA ALA A 100 10.69 -0.70 11.82
C ALA A 100 9.82 0.57 11.72
N PRO A 101 8.60 0.56 12.30
CA PRO A 101 7.63 1.64 12.13
C PRO A 101 8.06 2.96 12.79
N GLU A 102 9.04 2.93 13.70
CA GLU A 102 9.57 4.09 14.41
C GLU A 102 10.93 4.59 13.83
N ALA A 103 11.44 3.93 12.77
CA ALA A 103 12.68 4.35 12.12
C ALA A 103 12.46 5.49 11.12
N GLU A 104 13.55 6.05 10.59
CA GLU A 104 13.54 6.99 9.47
C GLU A 104 14.35 6.43 8.29
N PRO A 105 13.70 6.06 7.16
CA PRO A 105 12.25 6.03 6.95
C PRO A 105 11.57 4.92 7.76
N ALA A 106 10.27 5.08 8.07
CA ALA A 106 9.50 4.03 8.73
C ALA A 106 9.29 2.86 7.77
N VAL A 107 9.50 1.63 8.23
CA VAL A 107 9.44 0.42 7.40
C VAL A 107 8.27 -0.47 7.81
N HIS A 108 7.39 -0.77 6.85
CA HIS A 108 6.32 -1.74 6.99
C HIS A 108 6.56 -2.95 6.07
N CYS A 109 6.49 -4.15 6.65
CA CYS A 109 6.53 -5.39 5.90
C CYS A 109 5.10 -5.82 5.62
N ALA A 110 4.63 -5.53 4.41
CA ALA A 110 3.23 -5.66 4.04
C ALA A 110 2.98 -6.84 3.09
N ARG A 111 1.73 -7.29 3.07
CA ARG A 111 1.21 -8.25 2.09
C ARG A 111 0.15 -7.61 1.21
N SER A 112 -0.05 -8.15 0.02
CA SER A 112 -1.15 -7.76 -0.86
C SER A 112 -1.65 -8.94 -1.68
N GLY A 113 -2.93 -8.91 -2.04
CA GLY A 113 -3.46 -9.72 -3.14
C GLY A 113 -3.06 -9.18 -4.51
N GLN A 114 -2.55 -7.95 -4.59
CA GLN A 114 -2.10 -7.38 -5.86
C GLN A 114 -0.68 -7.85 -6.19
N SER A 115 -0.46 -8.28 -7.43
CA SER A 115 0.87 -8.66 -7.94
C SER A 115 1.49 -7.51 -8.74
N VAL A 116 2.81 -7.50 -8.87
CA VAL A 116 3.49 -6.57 -9.78
C VAL A 116 3.01 -6.81 -11.21
N LEU A 117 2.60 -5.76 -11.90
CA LEU A 117 2.43 -5.79 -13.34
C LEU A 117 3.82 -5.65 -13.96
N ALA A 118 4.27 -6.65 -14.70
CA ALA A 118 5.45 -6.48 -15.54
C ALA A 118 5.17 -5.30 -16.49
N ASP A 119 6.10 -4.34 -16.55
CA ASP A 119 6.07 -3.35 -17.63
C ASP A 119 6.07 -4.14 -18.93
N GLY A 120 4.99 -3.99 -19.71
CA GLY A 120 4.84 -4.61 -21.02
C GLY A 120 5.86 -4.11 -22.03
#